data_AF-A0A0C4DP85-F1
#
_entry.id   AF-A0A0C4DP85-F1
#
_cell.length_a   1.000
_cell.length_b   1.000
_cell.length_c   1.000
_cell.angle_alpha   90.00
_cell.angle_beta   90.00
_cell.angle_gamma   90.00
#
_symmetry.space_group_name_H-M   'P 1'
#
loop_
_entity.id
_entity.type
_entity.pdbx_description
1 polymer ?
#
loop_
_entity_poly.entity_id
_entity_poly.type
_entity_poly.pdbx_seq_one_letter_code
_entity_poly.pdbx_strand_id
1 'polypeptide(L)'
;MSQALATLSQEAGNCVGLAAVNAAIQTQLANIQTQLTNTQNMLGRVDRRVTRLTRRVTAMERRLTTRLDRIDNRLMACDQNAIARNLNRRAVVDTSPLHPLRSPTTNAAIPGFPRTLGDINTMNIQRLRSVLRALGQDTRGRAVVLRERLKVVVGADMQGAVWR
;
A
#
# COMPACT_ATOMS: atom_id res chain seq x y z
N MET A 1 9.17 -77.22 54.26
CA MET A 1 9.10 -77.21 52.78
C MET A 1 7.86 -76.50 52.23
N SER A 2 6.65 -76.74 52.76
CA SER A 2 5.40 -76.11 52.26
C SER A 2 5.41 -74.56 52.27
N GLN A 3 5.84 -73.92 53.37
CA GLN A 3 5.88 -72.45 53.44
C GLN A 3 6.87 -71.81 52.45
N ALA A 4 8.03 -72.43 52.22
CA ALA A 4 9.05 -71.92 51.28
C ALA A 4 8.59 -71.98 49.82
N LEU A 5 7.79 -73.00 49.45
CA LEU A 5 7.17 -73.10 48.13
C LEU A 5 6.07 -72.05 47.94
N ALA A 6 5.31 -71.73 48.98
CA ALA A 6 4.30 -70.68 48.94
C ALA A 6 4.92 -69.27 48.75
N THR A 7 6.00 -68.97 49.47
CA THR A 7 6.74 -67.70 49.27
C THR A 7 7.36 -67.61 47.89
N LEU A 8 7.99 -68.68 47.38
CA LEU A 8 8.53 -68.69 46.01
C LEU A 8 7.43 -68.50 44.94
N SER A 9 6.26 -69.12 45.13
CA SER A 9 5.12 -68.93 44.24
C SER A 9 4.61 -67.48 44.26
N GLN A 10 4.64 -66.83 45.42
CA GLN A 10 4.22 -65.44 45.58
C GLN A 10 5.24 -64.46 44.98
N GLU A 11 6.53 -64.71 45.18
CA GLU A 11 7.61 -63.94 44.56
C GLU A 11 7.61 -64.06 43.03
N ALA A 12 7.39 -65.26 42.49
CA ALA A 12 7.22 -65.47 41.05
C ALA A 12 6.02 -64.68 40.49
N GLY A 13 4.89 -64.65 41.21
CA GLY A 13 3.73 -63.83 40.85
C GLY A 13 4.04 -62.33 40.86
N ASN A 14 4.79 -61.86 41.85
CA ASN A 14 5.23 -60.46 41.93
C ASN A 14 6.15 -60.06 40.77
N CYS A 15 7.08 -60.94 40.37
CA CYS A 15 7.95 -60.71 39.22
C CYS A 15 7.16 -60.56 37.91
N VAL A 16 6.12 -61.38 37.71
CA VAL A 16 5.23 -61.26 36.54
C VAL A 16 4.45 -59.94 36.57
N GLY A 17 3.97 -59.52 37.74
CA GLY A 17 3.29 -58.23 37.90
C GLY A 17 4.19 -57.04 37.54
N LEU A 18 5.46 -57.05 37.97
CA LEU A 18 6.44 -56.01 37.64
C LEU A 18 6.74 -55.96 36.14
N ALA A 19 6.86 -57.12 35.48
CA ALA A 19 7.07 -57.20 34.04
C ALA A 19 5.90 -56.59 33.25
N ALA A 20 4.66 -56.89 33.67
CA ALA A 20 3.46 -56.33 33.06
C ALA A 20 3.38 -54.80 33.22
N VAL A 21 3.69 -54.29 34.41
CA VAL A 21 3.75 -52.84 34.68
C VAL A 21 4.82 -52.18 33.81
N ASN A 22 6.00 -52.78 33.69
CA ASN A 22 7.06 -52.26 32.83
C ASN A 22 6.61 -52.18 31.36
N ALA A 23 5.96 -53.22 30.84
CA ALA A 23 5.42 -53.21 29.47
C ALA A 23 4.36 -52.10 29.26
N ALA A 24 3.50 -51.87 30.24
CA ALA A 24 2.50 -50.79 30.19
C ALA A 24 3.16 -49.40 30.19
N ILE A 25 4.19 -49.19 31.00
CA ILE A 25 4.97 -47.94 31.03
C ILE A 25 5.66 -47.70 29.69
N GLN A 26 6.30 -48.72 29.10
CA GLN A 26 6.94 -48.60 27.79
C GLN A 26 5.92 -48.21 26.69
N THR A 27 4.72 -48.77 26.75
CA THR A 27 3.63 -48.43 25.81
C THR A 27 3.16 -46.99 25.98
N GLN A 28 2.97 -46.54 27.23
CA GLN A 28 2.59 -45.16 27.54
C GLN A 28 3.66 -44.17 27.05
N LEU A 29 4.94 -44.46 27.28
CA LEU A 29 6.05 -43.63 26.81
C LEU A 29 6.09 -43.53 25.28
N ALA A 30 5.89 -44.64 24.57
CA ALA A 30 5.81 -44.64 23.10
C ALA A 30 4.65 -43.77 22.57
N ASN A 31 3.49 -43.82 23.24
CA ASN A 31 2.33 -42.98 22.89
C ASN A 31 2.62 -41.49 23.13
N ILE A 32 3.23 -41.15 24.27
CA ILE A 32 3.63 -39.78 24.60
C ILE A 32 4.65 -39.26 23.56
N GLN A 33 5.64 -40.08 23.20
CA GLN A 33 6.64 -39.73 22.18
C GLN A 33 5.98 -39.39 20.83
N THR A 34 4.96 -40.17 20.45
CA THR A 34 4.20 -39.97 19.22
C THR A 34 3.39 -38.67 19.28
N GLN A 35 2.69 -38.41 20.38
CA GLN A 35 1.94 -37.17 20.58
C GLN A 35 2.84 -35.93 20.58
N LEU A 36 4.01 -36.02 21.20
CA LEU A 36 5.00 -34.94 21.21
C LEU A 36 5.49 -34.61 19.80
N THR A 37 5.82 -35.63 19.01
CA THR A 37 6.24 -35.49 17.61
C THR A 37 5.15 -34.83 16.76
N ASN A 38 3.89 -35.24 16.93
CA ASN A 38 2.76 -34.65 16.23
C ASN A 38 2.56 -33.17 16.60
N THR A 39 2.71 -32.85 17.89
CA THR A 39 2.58 -31.48 18.40
C THR A 39 3.71 -30.59 17.86
N GLN A 40 4.95 -31.06 17.85
CA GLN A 40 6.09 -30.36 17.25
C GLN A 40 5.85 -30.06 15.76
N ASN A 41 5.33 -31.04 15.01
CA ASN A 41 4.98 -30.84 13.60
C ASN A 41 3.88 -29.78 13.42
N MET A 42 2.86 -29.78 14.28
CA MET A 42 1.79 -28.78 14.24
C MET A 42 2.32 -27.39 14.59
N LEU A 43 3.16 -27.26 15.62
CA LEU A 43 3.82 -26.00 15.98
C LEU A 43 4.65 -25.45 14.81
N GLY A 44 5.42 -26.30 14.14
CA GLY A 44 6.18 -25.90 12.94
C GLY A 44 5.28 -25.41 11.78
N ARG A 45 4.08 -25.98 11.62
CA ARG A 45 3.10 -25.49 10.64
C ARG A 45 2.51 -24.15 11.04
N VAL A 46 2.20 -23.96 12.33
CA VAL A 46 1.68 -22.69 12.86
C VAL A 46 2.71 -21.59 12.70
N ASP A 47 3.96 -21.83 13.07
CA ASP A 47 5.07 -20.86 12.93
C ASP A 47 5.22 -20.35 11.48
N ARG A 48 5.20 -21.26 10.50
CA ARG A 48 5.24 -20.90 9.07
C ARG A 48 4.02 -20.07 8.64
N ARG A 49 2.84 -20.35 9.19
CA ARG A 49 1.62 -19.58 8.91
C ARG A 49 1.70 -18.19 9.52
N VAL A 50 2.13 -18.07 10.77
CA VAL A 50 2.34 -16.80 11.46
C VAL A 50 3.36 -15.95 10.70
N THR A 51 4.52 -16.50 10.36
CA THR A 51 5.55 -15.81 9.57
C THR A 51 5.01 -15.29 8.23
N ARG A 52 4.16 -16.08 7.55
CA ARG A 52 3.53 -15.65 6.28
C ARG A 52 2.51 -14.53 6.50
N LEU A 53 1.73 -14.60 7.56
CA LEU A 53 0.75 -13.55 7.90
C LEU A 53 1.46 -12.24 8.26
N THR A 54 2.52 -12.28 9.08
CA THR A 54 3.31 -11.10 9.41
C THR A 54 3.84 -10.42 8.15
N ARG A 55 4.43 -11.17 7.22
CA ARG A 55 4.90 -10.60 5.93
C ARG A 55 3.77 -9.95 5.12
N ARG A 56 2.59 -10.57 5.09
CA ARG A 56 1.42 -10.03 4.38
C ARG A 56 0.92 -8.73 5.02
N VAL A 57 0.82 -8.69 6.34
CA VAL A 57 0.41 -7.50 7.09
C VAL A 57 1.38 -6.35 6.84
N THR A 58 2.69 -6.56 6.99
CA THR A 58 3.69 -5.51 6.73
C THR A 58 3.71 -5.03 5.27
N ALA A 59 3.39 -5.91 4.31
CA ALA A 59 3.25 -5.52 2.91
C ALA A 59 1.97 -4.70 2.67
N MET A 60 0.88 -5.04 3.36
CA MET A 60 -0.38 -4.28 3.30
C MET A 60 -0.23 -2.90 3.94
N GLU A 61 0.38 -2.80 5.11
CA GLU A 61 0.66 -1.53 5.78
C GLU A 61 1.42 -0.58 4.86
N ARG A 62 2.54 -1.02 4.29
CA ARG A 62 3.32 -0.22 3.33
C ARG A 62 2.48 0.26 2.13
N ARG A 63 1.66 -0.63 1.55
CA ARG A 63 0.77 -0.27 0.43
C ARG A 63 -0.29 0.74 0.83
N LEU A 64 -0.83 0.64 2.05
CA LEU A 64 -1.83 1.57 2.57
C LEU A 64 -1.21 2.94 2.81
N THR A 65 -0.05 3.02 3.47
CA THR A 65 0.66 4.29 3.70
C THR A 65 0.92 5.02 2.37
N THR A 66 1.51 4.34 1.38
CA THR A 66 1.76 4.98 0.06
C THR A 66 0.48 5.43 -0.65
N ARG A 67 -0.64 4.72 -0.46
CA ARG A 67 -1.93 5.11 -1.05
C ARG A 67 -2.51 6.33 -0.35
N LEU A 68 -2.43 6.40 0.98
CA LEU A 68 -2.88 7.53 1.77
C LEU A 68 -2.06 8.78 1.43
N ASP A 69 -0.73 8.69 1.39
CA ASP A 69 0.14 9.80 0.98
C ASP A 69 -0.23 10.35 -0.41
N ARG A 70 -0.59 9.44 -1.35
CA ARG A 70 -1.01 9.83 -2.68
C ARG A 70 -2.38 10.51 -2.68
N ILE A 71 -3.30 10.08 -1.83
CA ILE A 71 -4.62 10.71 -1.69
C ILE A 71 -4.45 12.11 -1.08
N ASP A 72 -3.68 12.24 -0.01
CA ASP A 72 -3.42 13.54 0.65
C ASP A 72 -2.80 14.54 -0.33
N ASN A 73 -1.78 14.12 -1.09
CA ASN A 73 -1.19 14.97 -2.12
C ASN A 73 -2.21 15.39 -3.19
N ARG A 74 -3.10 14.49 -3.62
CA ARG A 74 -4.14 14.81 -4.61
C ARG A 74 -5.19 15.77 -4.05
N LEU A 75 -5.59 15.61 -2.80
CA LEU A 75 -6.54 16.50 -2.13
C LEU A 75 -5.96 17.90 -1.99
N MET A 76 -4.74 18.02 -1.44
CA MET A 76 -4.06 19.32 -1.34
C MET A 76 -3.86 19.99 -2.71
N ALA A 77 -3.50 19.22 -3.74
CA ALA A 77 -3.37 19.75 -5.10
C ALA A 77 -4.72 20.20 -5.67
N CYS A 78 -5.81 19.48 -5.39
CA CYS A 78 -7.16 19.87 -5.79
C CYS A 78 -7.55 21.21 -5.18
N ASP A 79 -7.39 21.36 -3.87
CA ASP A 79 -7.77 22.58 -3.15
C ASP A 79 -6.95 23.78 -3.62
N GLN A 80 -5.62 23.63 -3.70
CA GLN A 80 -4.74 24.69 -4.18
C GLN A 80 -5.05 25.06 -5.64
N ASN A 81 -5.31 24.08 -6.50
CA ASN A 81 -5.67 24.35 -7.89
C ASN A 81 -7.05 24.98 -8.03
N ALA A 82 -8.01 24.63 -7.17
CA ALA A 82 -9.33 25.27 -7.17
C ALA A 82 -9.20 26.75 -6.79
N ILE A 83 -8.42 27.05 -5.75
CA ILE A 83 -8.12 28.44 -5.35
C ILE A 83 -7.40 29.18 -6.49
N ALA A 84 -6.32 28.61 -7.03
CA ALA A 84 -5.54 29.21 -8.11
C ALA A 84 -6.42 29.50 -9.34
N ARG A 85 -7.27 28.55 -9.76
CA ARG A 85 -8.21 28.76 -10.88
C ARG A 85 -9.20 29.87 -10.60
N ASN A 86 -9.76 29.94 -9.39
CA ASN A 86 -10.69 31.01 -9.03
C ASN A 86 -10.03 32.39 -9.07
N LEU A 87 -8.76 32.49 -8.67
CA LEU A 87 -8.00 33.72 -8.78
C LEU A 87 -7.68 34.04 -10.25
N ASN A 88 -7.25 33.05 -11.02
CA ASN A 88 -6.89 33.20 -12.44
C ASN A 88 -8.08 33.60 -13.32
N ARG A 89 -9.32 33.29 -12.93
CA ARG A 89 -10.54 33.77 -13.64
C ARG A 89 -10.62 35.29 -13.75
N ARG A 90 -9.89 36.02 -12.90
CA ARG A 90 -9.84 37.49 -12.93
C ARG A 90 -8.75 38.03 -13.88
N ALA A 91 -7.91 37.17 -14.44
CA ALA A 91 -6.90 37.57 -15.40
C ALA A 91 -7.55 37.76 -16.78
N VAL A 92 -7.65 39.01 -17.25
CA VAL A 92 -8.34 39.35 -18.51
C VAL A 92 -7.38 39.97 -19.53
N VAL A 93 -6.30 40.59 -19.07
CA VAL A 93 -5.28 41.24 -19.92
C VAL A 93 -3.95 40.51 -19.86
N ASP A 94 -3.12 40.64 -20.89
CA ASP A 94 -1.83 39.92 -20.99
C ASP A 94 -0.89 40.13 -19.80
N THR A 95 -0.92 41.29 -19.16
CA THR A 95 -0.09 41.60 -17.98
C THR A 95 -0.68 41.05 -16.67
N SER A 96 -1.88 40.48 -16.70
CA SER A 96 -2.55 39.95 -15.51
C SER A 96 -1.73 38.82 -14.91
N PRO A 97 -1.43 38.87 -13.60
CA PRO A 97 -0.68 37.81 -12.93
C PRO A 97 -1.51 36.53 -12.86
N LEU A 98 -0.83 35.39 -13.01
CA LEU A 98 -1.40 34.06 -12.83
C LEU A 98 -0.84 33.41 -11.58
N HIS A 99 -1.74 32.85 -10.78
CA HIS A 99 -1.42 31.98 -9.67
C HIS A 99 -1.10 30.58 -10.21
N PRO A 100 0.07 30.02 -9.83
CA PRO A 100 0.52 28.76 -10.37
C PRO A 100 -0.33 27.59 -9.90
N LEU A 101 -0.69 26.73 -10.85
CA LEU A 101 -1.27 25.42 -10.53
C LEU A 101 -0.16 24.45 -10.13
N ARG A 102 -0.52 23.49 -9.29
CA ARG A 102 0.30 22.36 -8.85
C ARG A 102 -0.04 21.10 -9.61
N SER A 103 0.91 20.17 -9.67
CA SER A 103 0.66 18.87 -10.29
C SER A 103 -0.47 18.13 -9.55
N PRO A 104 -1.55 17.71 -10.23
CA PRO A 104 -2.69 17.07 -9.58
C PRO A 104 -2.36 15.74 -8.88
N THR A 105 -1.23 15.11 -9.19
CA THR A 105 -0.84 13.80 -8.68
C THR A 105 0.18 13.85 -7.55
N THR A 106 1.04 14.87 -7.54
CA THR A 106 2.18 14.95 -6.60
C THR A 106 2.16 16.22 -5.74
N ASN A 107 1.23 17.15 -5.99
CA ASN A 107 1.20 18.46 -5.35
C ASN A 107 2.49 19.29 -5.52
N ALA A 108 3.36 18.89 -6.45
CA ALA A 108 4.60 19.59 -6.74
C ALA A 108 4.33 20.85 -7.56
N ALA A 109 5.21 21.84 -7.41
CA ALA A 109 5.23 23.00 -8.30
C ALA A 109 5.51 22.56 -9.74
N ILE A 110 4.83 23.18 -10.71
CA ILE A 110 5.02 22.85 -12.12
C ILE A 110 6.16 23.72 -12.68
N PRO A 111 7.28 23.11 -13.13
CA PRO A 111 8.40 23.88 -13.66
C PRO A 111 7.97 24.69 -14.90
N GLY A 112 8.36 25.96 -14.92
CA GLY A 112 8.10 26.84 -16.04
C GLY A 112 6.64 27.26 -16.21
N PHE A 113 5.81 27.13 -15.17
CA PHE A 113 4.44 27.65 -15.18
C PHE A 113 4.43 29.16 -15.56
N PRO A 114 3.49 29.61 -16.42
CA PRO A 114 3.40 31.00 -16.85
C PRO A 114 3.09 31.94 -15.68
N ARG A 115 3.76 33.10 -15.62
CA ARG A 115 3.50 34.09 -14.56
C ARG A 115 2.37 35.04 -14.91
N THR A 116 2.08 35.21 -16.20
CA THR A 116 1.04 36.10 -16.71
C THR A 116 0.23 35.45 -17.84
N LEU A 117 -0.91 36.05 -18.19
CA LEU A 117 -1.70 35.60 -19.35
C LEU A 117 -0.91 35.76 -20.67
N GLY A 118 -0.12 36.83 -20.80
CA GLY A 118 0.77 37.07 -21.94
C GLY A 118 1.88 36.03 -22.06
N ASP A 119 2.38 35.49 -20.94
CA ASP A 119 3.33 34.38 -20.96
C ASP A 119 2.72 33.13 -21.62
N ILE A 120 1.41 32.88 -21.44
CA ILE A 120 0.72 31.77 -22.13
C ILE A 120 0.69 32.02 -23.64
N ASN A 121 0.38 33.27 -24.04
CA ASN A 121 0.23 33.65 -25.43
C ASN A 121 1.57 33.55 -26.22
N THR A 122 2.68 33.84 -25.55
CA THR A 122 4.04 33.83 -26.14
C THR A 122 4.81 32.52 -25.95
N MET A 123 4.29 31.59 -25.14
CA MET A 123 4.98 30.34 -24.81
C MET A 123 5.25 29.47 -26.03
N ASN A 124 6.46 28.90 -26.10
CA ASN A 124 6.79 27.91 -27.11
C ASN A 124 6.05 26.58 -26.89
N ILE A 125 5.93 25.78 -27.96
CA ILE A 125 5.14 24.54 -27.95
C ILE A 125 5.68 23.49 -26.99
N GLN A 126 7.00 23.39 -26.81
CA GLN A 126 7.61 22.41 -25.92
C GLN A 126 7.24 22.69 -24.46
N ARG A 127 7.28 23.96 -24.05
CA ARG A 127 6.94 24.40 -22.70
C ARG A 127 5.43 24.28 -22.44
N LEU A 128 4.57 24.61 -23.41
CA LEU A 128 3.12 24.34 -23.32
C LEU A 128 2.84 22.86 -23.05
N ARG A 129 3.46 21.96 -23.82
CA ARG A 129 3.31 20.51 -23.62
C ARG A 129 3.83 20.05 -22.28
N SER A 130 4.96 20.59 -21.82
CA SER A 130 5.50 20.27 -20.50
C SER A 130 4.53 20.63 -19.37
N VAL A 131 4.00 21.86 -19.38
CA VAL A 131 3.04 22.34 -18.38
C VAL A 131 1.72 21.55 -18.45
N LEU A 132 1.16 21.34 -19.65
CA LEU A 132 -0.06 20.55 -19.84
C LEU A 132 0.12 19.10 -19.37
N ARG A 133 1.26 18.47 -19.67
CA ARG A 133 1.57 17.12 -19.19
C ARG A 133 1.65 17.07 -17.66
N ALA A 134 2.29 18.06 -17.03
CA ALA A 134 2.37 18.15 -15.57
C ALA A 134 0.98 18.35 -14.91
N LEU A 135 0.04 18.97 -15.64
CA LEU A 135 -1.38 19.11 -15.28
C LEU A 135 -2.24 17.88 -15.64
N GLY A 136 -1.63 16.81 -16.18
CA GLY A 136 -2.34 15.60 -16.60
C GLY A 136 -3.23 15.79 -17.83
N GLN A 137 -2.97 16.83 -18.64
CA GLN A 137 -3.74 17.16 -19.84
C GLN A 137 -3.12 16.55 -21.09
N ASP A 138 -3.95 16.31 -22.09
CA ASP A 138 -3.47 15.87 -23.41
C ASP A 138 -2.63 16.98 -24.08
N THR A 139 -1.57 16.56 -24.78
CA THR A 139 -0.52 17.42 -25.35
C THR A 139 -0.46 17.38 -26.88
N ARG A 140 -1.41 16.67 -27.51
CA ARG A 140 -1.54 16.59 -28.97
C ARG A 140 -2.08 17.88 -29.55
N GLY A 141 -1.69 18.16 -30.80
CA GLY A 141 -2.14 19.33 -31.55
C GLY A 141 -1.06 20.40 -31.73
N ARG A 142 -1.48 21.47 -32.43
CA ARG A 142 -0.66 22.65 -32.76
C ARG A 142 -0.62 23.62 -31.56
N ALA A 143 0.34 24.55 -31.57
CA ALA A 143 0.56 25.49 -30.48
C ALA A 143 -0.70 26.28 -30.09
N VAL A 144 -1.52 26.71 -31.06
CA VAL A 144 -2.77 27.45 -30.81
C VAL A 144 -3.73 26.64 -29.93
N VAL A 145 -4.00 25.38 -30.27
CA VAL A 145 -4.89 24.50 -29.50
C VAL A 145 -4.36 24.26 -28.08
N LEU A 146 -3.04 24.09 -27.94
CA LEU A 146 -2.41 23.87 -26.64
C LEU A 146 -2.46 25.13 -25.77
N ARG A 147 -2.37 26.34 -26.34
CA ARG A 147 -2.53 27.59 -25.59
C ARG A 147 -3.95 27.73 -25.07
N GLU A 148 -4.95 27.55 -25.94
CA GLU A 148 -6.36 27.63 -25.53
C GLU A 148 -6.68 26.60 -24.45
N ARG A 149 -6.21 25.36 -24.62
CA ARG A 149 -6.33 24.33 -23.58
C ARG A 149 -5.67 24.76 -22.27
N LEU A 150 -4.48 25.36 -22.31
CA LEU A 150 -3.81 25.83 -21.11
C LEU A 150 -4.60 26.96 -20.43
N LYS A 151 -5.11 27.94 -21.18
CA LYS A 151 -5.95 29.02 -20.63
C LYS A 151 -7.18 28.47 -19.91
N VAL A 152 -7.89 27.52 -20.54
CA VAL A 152 -9.07 26.87 -19.95
C VAL A 152 -8.72 26.14 -18.65
N VAL A 153 -7.64 25.35 -18.65
CA VAL A 153 -7.24 24.55 -17.47
C VAL A 153 -6.75 25.42 -16.31
N VAL A 154 -6.05 26.51 -16.63
CA VAL A 154 -5.57 27.51 -15.66
C VAL A 154 -6.72 28.38 -15.14
N GLY A 155 -7.80 28.50 -15.91
CA GLY A 155 -9.00 29.25 -15.57
C GLY A 155 -8.96 30.71 -16.02
N ALA A 156 -8.04 31.10 -16.91
CA ALA A 156 -7.75 32.51 -17.25
C ALA A 156 -8.53 33.06 -18.45
N ASP A 157 -9.36 32.25 -19.13
CA ASP A 157 -10.19 32.72 -20.24
C ASP A 157 -11.45 31.84 -20.36
N MET A 158 -12.54 32.27 -19.71
CA MET A 158 -13.87 31.65 -19.86
C MET A 158 -14.86 32.53 -20.65
N GLN A 159 -14.43 33.68 -21.20
CA GLN A 159 -15.33 34.55 -21.94
C GLN A 159 -15.61 34.06 -23.37
N GLY A 160 -14.84 33.08 -23.89
CA GLY A 160 -15.06 32.48 -25.22
C GLY A 160 -15.41 31.00 -25.26
N ALA A 161 -15.34 30.26 -24.14
CA ALA A 161 -15.50 28.80 -24.13
C ALA A 161 -16.98 28.37 -23.91
N VAL A 162 -17.86 28.78 -24.82
CA VAL A 162 -19.16 28.10 -24.98
C VAL A 162 -18.88 26.82 -25.77
N TRP A 163 -18.89 25.68 -25.10
CA TRP A 163 -18.87 24.38 -25.76
C TRP A 163 -20.18 24.22 -26.56
N ARG A 164 -20.10 24.36 -27.88
CA ARG A 164 -21.08 23.82 -28.83
C ARG A 164 -20.42 22.69 -29.60
#